data_AF-A0A1Q7QHG6-F1
#
_entry.id   AF-A0A1Q7QHG6-F1
#
_cell.length_a   1.000
_cell.length_b   1.000
_cell.length_c   1.000
_cell.angle_alpha   90.00
_cell.angle_beta   90.00
_cell.angle_gamma   90.00
#
_symmetry.space_group_name_H-M   'P 1'
#
loop_
_entity.id
_entity.type
_entity.pdbx_description
1 polymer ?
#
loop_
_entity_poly.entity_id
_entity_poly.type
_entity_poly.pdbx_seq_one_letter_code
_entity_poly.pdbx_strand_id
1 'polypeptide(L)'
;MLRILHDTNYDFIRWWKVMAGITVAFILLGLGSLAIKPPNYSIEFTGGTLMQLEFTQPPDVGEIRSALDDAGIHGAEIQQFGSNRDFTVRAQNPSQVAAQAKGAENIAVTIEAVLKKKFGENSFKAGRTEAVGPRVGQELKRGAIVAILLSFLITLVYLSIRFEWRFATAAVIATSHDVFTTIAFLKLMHLEISLTVVAGLLTVLGYSLNDTIIIFDRVRENLRKG
;
A
#
# COMPACT_ATOMS: atom_id res chain seq x y z
N MET A 1 23.40 4.52 34.27
CA MET A 1 22.67 4.70 33.01
C MET A 1 23.12 6.00 32.36
N LEU A 2 23.78 5.94 31.20
CA LEU A 2 24.17 7.14 30.44
C LEU A 2 22.89 7.87 30.00
N ARG A 3 22.67 9.10 30.47
CA ARG A 3 21.59 9.98 29.99
C ARG A 3 22.19 10.94 28.96
N ILE A 4 21.99 10.63 27.68
CA ILE A 4 22.61 11.32 26.54
C ILE A 4 21.93 12.65 26.23
N LEU A 5 20.66 12.83 26.64
CA LEU A 5 19.90 14.06 26.47
C LEU A 5 19.41 14.53 27.84
N HIS A 6 19.87 15.69 28.29
CA HIS A 6 19.42 16.37 29.50
C HIS A 6 19.06 17.81 29.14
N ASP A 7 17.95 18.33 29.68
CA ASP A 7 17.51 19.73 29.58
C ASP A 7 17.58 20.37 28.18
N THR A 8 17.24 19.61 27.14
CA THR A 8 17.17 20.14 25.77
C THR A 8 15.85 20.88 25.56
N ASN A 9 15.94 22.14 25.12
CA ASN A 9 14.79 22.99 24.80
C ASN A 9 14.79 23.30 23.30
N TYR A 10 13.99 22.54 22.55
CA TYR A 10 13.82 22.73 21.11
C TYR A 10 12.53 23.51 20.84
N ASP A 11 12.64 24.57 20.03
CA ASP A 11 11.50 25.37 19.61
C ASP A 11 10.82 24.75 18.37
N PHE A 12 9.93 23.78 18.62
CA PHE A 12 9.10 23.17 17.57
C PHE A 12 8.05 24.14 17.00
N ILE A 13 7.67 25.18 17.75
CA ILE A 13 6.63 26.14 17.36
C ILE A 13 7.16 27.12 16.31
N ARG A 14 8.46 27.43 16.30
CA ARG A 14 9.04 28.27 15.25
C ARG A 14 8.80 27.74 13.84
N TRP A 15 8.82 26.42 13.65
CA TRP A 15 8.80 25.78 12.33
C TRP A 15 7.46 25.14 11.94
N TRP A 16 6.46 25.10 12.83
CA TRP A 16 5.24 24.32 12.62
C TRP A 16 4.50 24.69 11.33
N LYS A 17 4.43 25.98 10.97
CA LYS A 17 3.74 26.45 9.75
C LYS A 17 4.44 25.99 8.47
N VAL A 18 5.77 26.02 8.48
CA VAL A 18 6.59 25.60 7.32
C VAL A 18 6.42 24.10 7.11
N MET A 19 6.52 23.32 8.18
CA MET A 19 6.34 21.86 8.11
C MET A 19 4.92 21.49 7.69
N ALA A 20 3.89 22.13 8.27
CA ALA A 20 2.51 21.91 7.86
C ALA A 20 2.28 22.25 6.38
N GLY A 21 2.86 23.35 5.89
CA GLY A 21 2.78 23.73 4.48
C GLY A 21 3.41 22.70 3.55
N ILE A 22 4.59 22.19 3.89
CA ILE A 22 5.28 21.13 3.12
C ILE A 22 4.42 19.87 3.07
N THR A 23 3.90 19.44 4.22
CA THR A 23 3.07 18.22 4.30
C THR A 23 1.78 18.36 3.50
N VAL A 24 1.08 19.51 3.61
CA VAL A 24 -0.13 19.76 2.82
C VAL A 24 0.19 19.77 1.32
N ALA A 25 1.28 20.42 0.90
CA ALA A 25 1.69 20.42 -0.50
C ALA A 25 1.97 18.99 -1.01
N PHE A 26 2.67 18.17 -0.20
CA PHE A 26 2.95 16.78 -0.54
C PHE A 26 1.66 15.94 -0.67
N ILE A 27 0.72 16.10 0.26
CA ILE A 27 -0.59 15.45 0.20
C ILE A 27 -1.33 15.87 -1.07
N LEU A 28 -1.38 17.17 -1.39
CA LEU A 28 -2.07 17.68 -2.57
C LEU A 28 -1.45 17.14 -3.87
N LEU A 29 -0.13 17.03 -3.95
CA LEU A 29 0.55 16.42 -5.10
C LEU A 29 0.19 14.94 -5.24
N GLY A 30 0.24 14.18 -4.15
CA GLY A 30 -0.11 12.77 -4.16
C GLY A 30 -1.58 12.53 -4.50
N LEU A 31 -2.51 13.24 -3.86
CA LEU A 31 -3.94 13.14 -4.14
C LEU A 31 -4.29 13.65 -5.55
N GLY A 32 -3.67 14.73 -6.01
CA GLY A 32 -3.81 15.23 -7.37
C GLY A 32 -3.41 14.20 -8.42
N SER A 33 -2.37 13.41 -8.15
CA SER A 33 -1.95 12.32 -9.05
C SER A 33 -2.99 11.19 -9.18
N LEU A 34 -3.89 11.03 -8.21
CA LEU A 34 -4.98 10.04 -8.27
C LEU A 34 -6.01 10.37 -9.35
N ALA A 35 -6.20 11.65 -9.67
CA ALA A 35 -7.09 12.09 -10.73
C ALA A 35 -6.56 11.73 -12.14
N ILE A 36 -5.25 11.52 -12.27
CA ILE A 36 -4.59 11.20 -13.54
C ILE A 36 -4.52 9.69 -13.74
N LYS A 37 -4.09 8.94 -12.72
CA LYS A 37 -3.93 7.49 -12.78
C LYS A 37 -4.36 6.85 -11.46
N PRO A 38 -5.15 5.76 -11.47
CA PRO A 38 -5.51 5.06 -10.24
C PRO A 38 -4.27 4.53 -9.49
N PRO A 39 -4.39 4.22 -8.19
CA PRO A 39 -3.36 3.49 -7.46
C PRO A 39 -3.08 2.11 -8.07
N ASN A 40 -1.86 1.63 -7.86
CA ASN A 40 -1.49 0.26 -8.22
C ASN A 40 -2.04 -0.68 -7.13
N TYR A 41 -3.12 -1.40 -7.42
CA TYR A 41 -3.74 -2.32 -6.46
C TYR A 41 -3.19 -3.74 -6.62
N SER A 42 -3.10 -4.47 -5.50
CA SER A 42 -2.74 -5.89 -5.52
C SER A 42 -3.80 -6.75 -6.20
N ILE A 43 -3.37 -7.95 -6.63
CA ILE A 43 -4.31 -8.98 -7.12
C ILE A 43 -5.36 -9.35 -6.06
N GLU A 44 -5.08 -9.10 -4.78
CA GLU A 44 -6.03 -9.34 -3.68
C GLU A 44 -7.24 -8.40 -3.74
N PHE A 45 -7.13 -7.26 -4.43
CA PHE A 45 -8.25 -6.31 -4.60
C PHE A 45 -8.83 -6.32 -6.01
N THR A 46 -8.00 -6.56 -7.02
CA THR A 46 -8.44 -6.56 -8.43
C THR A 46 -8.91 -7.94 -8.91
N GLY A 47 -8.50 -9.01 -8.22
CA GLY A 47 -8.46 -10.36 -8.78
C GLY A 47 -7.31 -10.50 -9.79
N GLY A 48 -6.96 -11.73 -10.14
CA GLY A 48 -5.91 -12.03 -11.11
C GLY A 48 -4.96 -13.15 -10.65
N THR A 49 -3.89 -13.33 -11.41
CA THR A 49 -2.78 -14.23 -11.09
C THR A 49 -1.49 -13.44 -10.92
N LEU A 50 -0.74 -13.75 -9.87
CA LEU A 50 0.62 -13.26 -9.65
C LEU A 50 1.56 -14.46 -9.60
N MET A 51 2.63 -14.39 -10.37
CA MET A 51 3.64 -15.44 -10.43
C MET A 51 5.03 -14.82 -10.28
N GLN A 52 5.80 -15.32 -9.33
CA GLN A 52 7.21 -14.98 -9.17
C GLN A 52 8.05 -15.99 -9.96
N LEU A 53 9.00 -15.47 -10.72
CA LEU A 53 9.86 -16.20 -11.61
C LEU A 53 11.30 -15.85 -11.31
N GLU A 54 12.12 -16.85 -11.02
CA GLU A 54 13.57 -16.72 -10.88
C GLU A 54 14.22 -17.29 -12.14
N PHE A 55 14.69 -16.44 -13.03
CA PHE A 55 15.34 -16.86 -14.27
C PHE A 55 16.80 -17.27 -14.02
N THR A 56 17.34 -18.16 -14.84
CA THR A 56 18.76 -18.57 -14.80
C THR A 56 19.68 -17.46 -15.35
N GLN A 57 19.20 -16.71 -16.34
CA GLN A 57 19.86 -15.53 -16.92
C GLN A 57 18.84 -14.39 -17.01
N PRO A 58 19.26 -13.12 -16.86
CA PRO A 58 18.35 -11.98 -16.91
C PRO A 58 17.64 -11.92 -18.27
N PRO A 59 16.32 -12.17 -18.34
CA PRO A 59 15.56 -12.11 -19.58
C PRO A 59 15.27 -10.66 -19.97
N ASP A 60 14.99 -10.43 -21.25
CA ASP A 60 14.41 -9.16 -21.68
C ASP A 60 12.92 -9.09 -21.31
N VAL A 61 12.50 -7.98 -20.71
CA VAL A 61 11.10 -7.78 -20.28
C VAL A 61 10.15 -7.70 -21.48
N GLY A 62 10.63 -7.17 -22.61
CA GLY A 62 9.89 -7.13 -23.88
C GLY A 62 9.62 -8.54 -24.40
N GLU A 63 10.61 -9.44 -24.35
CA GLU A 63 10.42 -10.83 -24.76
C GLU A 63 9.40 -11.59 -23.90
N ILE A 64 9.44 -11.40 -22.57
CA ILE A 64 8.42 -11.96 -21.66
C ILE A 64 7.05 -11.41 -22.06
N ARG A 65 6.93 -10.09 -22.26
CA ARG A 65 5.65 -9.45 -22.61
C ARG A 65 5.11 -9.98 -23.93
N SER A 66 5.93 -10.03 -24.97
CA SER A 66 5.51 -10.54 -26.29
C SER A 66 5.08 -12.00 -26.22
N ALA A 67 5.78 -12.85 -25.48
CA ALA A 67 5.39 -14.25 -25.33
C ALA A 67 4.02 -14.40 -24.65
N LEU A 68 3.74 -13.59 -23.62
CA LEU A 68 2.44 -13.57 -22.94
C LEU A 68 1.33 -12.99 -23.81
N ASP A 69 1.61 -11.92 -24.56
CA ASP A 69 0.68 -11.33 -25.51
C ASP A 69 0.30 -12.32 -26.63
N ASP A 70 1.27 -13.05 -27.20
CA ASP A 70 1.03 -14.07 -28.23
C ASP A 70 0.16 -15.23 -27.71
N ALA A 71 0.18 -15.47 -26.39
CA ALA A 71 -0.65 -16.46 -25.72
C ALA A 71 -2.03 -15.94 -25.29
N GLY A 72 -2.37 -14.70 -25.65
CA GLY A 72 -3.63 -14.05 -25.29
C GLY A 72 -3.67 -13.45 -23.88
N ILE A 73 -2.53 -13.44 -23.16
CA ILE A 73 -2.39 -12.83 -21.84
C ILE A 73 -1.97 -11.36 -22.00
N HIS A 74 -2.91 -10.57 -22.54
CA HIS A 74 -2.67 -9.15 -22.80
C HIS A 74 -2.61 -8.26 -21.56
N GLY A 75 -1.65 -7.33 -21.57
CA GLY A 75 -1.53 -6.31 -20.52
C GLY A 75 -1.02 -6.85 -19.18
N ALA A 76 -0.30 -7.98 -19.19
CA ALA A 76 0.40 -8.47 -18.02
C ALA A 76 1.43 -7.43 -17.54
N GLU A 77 1.40 -7.13 -16.25
CA GLU A 77 2.39 -6.28 -15.61
C GLU A 77 3.60 -7.14 -15.22
N ILE A 78 4.78 -6.74 -15.70
CA ILE A 78 6.04 -7.45 -15.48
C ILE A 78 6.95 -6.49 -14.74
N GLN A 79 7.32 -6.86 -13.52
CA GLN A 79 8.19 -6.06 -12.66
C GLN A 79 9.35 -6.89 -12.17
N GLN A 80 10.55 -6.30 -12.14
CA GLN A 80 11.70 -6.89 -11.49
C GLN A 80 11.53 -6.80 -9.97
N PHE A 81 11.89 -7.85 -9.24
CA PHE A 81 11.75 -7.92 -7.78
C PHE A 81 13.01 -8.50 -7.13
N GLY A 82 13.77 -7.70 -6.39
CA GLY A 82 15.01 -8.20 -5.77
C GLY A 82 16.18 -8.12 -6.74
N SER A 83 16.59 -9.22 -7.37
CA SER A 83 17.72 -9.25 -8.32
C SER A 83 17.30 -8.96 -9.77
N ASN A 84 18.27 -8.84 -10.68
CA ASN A 84 18.01 -8.68 -12.13
C ASN A 84 17.52 -9.97 -12.83
N ARG A 85 17.35 -11.06 -12.07
CA ARG A 85 16.87 -12.36 -12.55
C ARG A 85 15.49 -12.71 -12.00
N ASP A 86 15.00 -11.93 -11.05
CA ASP A 86 13.77 -12.19 -10.33
C ASP A 86 12.69 -11.26 -10.85
N PHE A 87 11.61 -11.84 -11.36
CA PHE A 87 10.51 -11.11 -11.98
C PHE A 87 9.19 -11.56 -11.40
N THR A 88 8.29 -10.60 -11.25
CA THR A 88 6.88 -10.84 -10.93
C THR A 88 6.07 -10.58 -12.19
N VAL A 89 5.29 -11.57 -12.60
CA VAL A 89 4.32 -11.49 -13.69
C VAL A 89 2.93 -11.45 -13.08
N ARG A 90 2.17 -10.42 -13.43
CA ARG A 90 0.84 -10.15 -12.89
C ARG A 90 -0.16 -10.03 -14.02
N ALA A 91 -1.08 -10.98 -14.08
CA ALA A 91 -2.17 -11.05 -15.05
C ALA A 91 -3.48 -10.61 -14.37
N GLN A 92 -3.91 -9.38 -14.63
CA GLN A 92 -5.05 -8.72 -13.99
C GLN A 92 -6.09 -8.15 -14.97
N ASN A 93 -5.94 -8.40 -16.28
CA ASN A 93 -6.84 -7.84 -17.28
C ASN A 93 -8.28 -8.34 -17.07
N PRO A 94 -9.33 -7.50 -17.17
CA PRO A 94 -10.73 -7.94 -17.09
C PRO A 94 -11.06 -9.19 -17.91
N SER A 95 -10.48 -9.37 -19.10
CA SER A 95 -10.67 -10.57 -19.93
C SER A 95 -10.07 -11.84 -19.29
N GLN A 96 -8.88 -11.71 -18.69
CA GLN A 96 -8.18 -12.77 -17.96
C GLN A 96 -8.87 -13.09 -16.64
N VAL A 97 -9.24 -12.06 -15.88
CA VAL A 97 -9.97 -12.19 -14.62
C VAL A 97 -11.35 -12.84 -14.85
N ALA A 98 -12.02 -12.55 -15.97
CA ALA A 98 -13.24 -13.24 -16.39
C ALA A 98 -12.98 -14.69 -16.82
N ALA A 99 -11.87 -14.99 -17.50
CA ALA A 99 -11.46 -16.36 -17.82
C ALA A 99 -11.14 -17.16 -16.54
N GLN A 100 -10.59 -16.50 -15.53
CA GLN A 100 -10.27 -17.06 -14.22
C GLN A 100 -11.52 -17.41 -13.39
N ALA A 101 -12.65 -16.73 -13.64
CA ALA A 101 -13.95 -17.11 -13.09
C ALA A 101 -14.45 -18.49 -13.58
N LYS A 102 -13.85 -19.04 -14.65
CA LYS A 102 -14.09 -20.41 -15.14
C LYS A 102 -13.09 -21.45 -14.59
N GLY A 103 -12.14 -21.04 -13.74
CA GLY A 103 -11.12 -21.91 -13.13
C GLY A 103 -9.80 -21.15 -12.92
N ALA A 104 -9.39 -20.96 -11.66
CA ALA A 104 -8.32 -20.03 -11.28
C ALA A 104 -6.89 -20.50 -11.58
N GLU A 105 -6.68 -21.81 -11.71
CA GLU A 105 -5.36 -22.44 -11.90
C GLU A 105 -4.86 -22.39 -13.35
N ASN A 106 -5.75 -22.14 -14.32
CA ASN A 106 -5.40 -22.26 -15.74
C ASN A 106 -4.40 -21.18 -16.22
N ILE A 107 -4.45 -19.97 -15.65
CA ILE A 107 -3.59 -18.87 -16.13
C ILE A 107 -2.13 -19.07 -15.71
N ALA A 108 -1.88 -19.49 -14.46
CA ALA A 108 -0.52 -19.75 -13.99
C ALA A 108 0.15 -20.87 -14.81
N VAL A 109 -0.58 -21.96 -15.06
CA VAL A 109 -0.11 -23.08 -15.90
C VAL A 109 0.15 -22.61 -17.33
N THR A 110 -0.71 -21.74 -17.88
CA THR A 110 -0.51 -21.17 -19.22
C THR A 110 0.73 -20.29 -19.29
N ILE A 111 0.94 -19.40 -18.29
CA ILE A 111 2.14 -18.57 -18.18
C ILE A 111 3.39 -19.46 -18.17
N GLU A 112 3.40 -20.49 -17.33
CA GLU A 112 4.54 -21.39 -17.21
C GLU A 112 4.83 -22.12 -18.54
N ALA A 113 3.80 -22.66 -19.20
CA ALA A 113 3.93 -23.36 -20.47
C ALA A 113 4.46 -22.45 -21.60
N VAL A 114 3.97 -21.22 -21.67
CA VAL A 114 4.39 -20.22 -22.66
C VAL A 114 5.84 -19.82 -22.45
N LEU A 115 6.24 -19.55 -21.21
CA LEU A 115 7.61 -19.19 -20.89
C LEU A 115 8.57 -20.35 -21.10
N LYS A 116 8.18 -21.59 -20.75
CA LYS A 116 8.98 -22.79 -21.04
C LYS A 116 9.16 -23.00 -22.54
N LYS A 117 8.12 -22.74 -23.35
CA LYS A 117 8.22 -22.81 -24.82
C LYS A 117 9.16 -21.74 -25.39
N LYS A 118 9.15 -20.53 -24.83
CA LYS A 118 9.95 -19.39 -25.32
C LYS A 118 11.42 -19.46 -24.89
N PHE A 119 11.68 -19.77 -23.62
CA PHE A 119 13.00 -19.69 -23.00
C PHE A 119 13.63 -21.05 -22.70
N GLY A 120 12.87 -22.15 -22.77
CA GLY A 120 13.30 -23.52 -22.46
C GLY A 120 12.87 -23.99 -21.07
N GLU A 121 12.74 -25.31 -20.86
CA GLU A 121 12.17 -25.89 -19.64
C GLU A 121 12.92 -25.54 -18.33
N ASN A 122 14.24 -25.33 -18.42
CA ASN A 122 15.12 -25.07 -17.27
C ASN A 122 15.59 -23.61 -17.19
N SER A 123 14.93 -22.71 -17.91
CA SER A 123 15.31 -21.30 -18.01
C SER A 123 14.89 -20.46 -16.81
N PHE A 124 13.88 -20.90 -16.07
CA PHE A 124 13.40 -20.25 -14.86
C PHE A 124 12.85 -21.25 -13.85
N LYS A 125 12.75 -20.82 -12.60
CA LYS A 125 12.03 -21.51 -11.53
C LYS A 125 10.82 -20.69 -11.13
N ALA A 126 9.66 -21.32 -11.10
CA ALA A 126 8.47 -20.72 -10.51
C ALA A 126 8.61 -20.69 -8.99
N GLY A 127 8.61 -19.48 -8.41
CA GLY A 127 8.59 -19.27 -6.98
C GLY A 127 7.16 -19.26 -6.45
N ARG A 128 6.76 -18.16 -5.83
CA ARG A 128 5.40 -17.96 -5.32
C ARG A 128 4.41 -17.74 -6.45
N THR A 129 3.34 -18.51 -6.46
CA THR A 129 2.20 -18.32 -7.36
C THR A 129 0.93 -18.09 -6.55
N GLU A 130 0.21 -17.03 -6.87
CA GLU A 130 -1.04 -16.66 -6.22
C GLU A 130 -2.10 -16.40 -7.26
N ALA A 131 -3.32 -16.84 -6.96
CA ALA A 131 -4.49 -16.60 -7.79
C ALA A 131 -5.64 -16.14 -6.89
N VAL A 132 -6.23 -15.01 -7.23
CA VAL A 132 -7.38 -14.45 -6.49
C VAL A 132 -8.53 -14.28 -7.47
N GLY A 133 -9.67 -14.89 -7.15
CA GLY A 133 -10.88 -14.75 -7.95
C GLY A 133 -11.48 -13.33 -7.83
N PRO A 134 -12.14 -12.81 -8.88
CA PRO A 134 -12.70 -11.46 -8.88
C PRO A 134 -13.69 -11.19 -7.74
N ARG A 135 -14.51 -12.19 -7.38
CA ARG A 135 -15.49 -12.06 -6.29
C ARG A 135 -14.79 -11.89 -4.93
N VAL A 136 -13.81 -12.74 -4.65
CA VAL A 136 -13.02 -12.67 -3.41
C VAL A 136 -12.30 -11.32 -3.35
N GLY A 137 -11.73 -10.87 -4.47
CA GLY A 137 -11.05 -9.57 -4.52
C GLY A 137 -11.96 -8.37 -4.21
N GLN A 138 -13.20 -8.38 -4.73
CA GLN A 138 -14.19 -7.35 -4.40
C GLN A 138 -14.60 -7.38 -2.92
N GLU A 139 -14.79 -8.57 -2.35
CA GLU A 139 -15.12 -8.73 -0.92
C GLU A 139 -13.97 -8.23 -0.03
N LEU A 140 -12.72 -8.59 -0.34
CA LEU A 140 -11.52 -8.11 0.37
C LEU A 140 -11.35 -6.60 0.27
N LYS A 141 -11.53 -6.02 -0.92
CA LYS A 141 -11.47 -4.56 -1.13
C LYS A 141 -12.51 -3.84 -0.30
N ARG A 142 -13.76 -4.31 -0.31
CA ARG A 142 -14.83 -3.74 0.51
C ARG A 142 -14.51 -3.85 1.99
N GLY A 143 -14.03 -5.02 2.43
CA GLY A 143 -13.61 -5.26 3.81
C GLY A 143 -12.52 -4.28 4.26
N ALA A 144 -11.49 -4.07 3.45
CA ALA A 144 -10.41 -3.11 3.72
C ALA A 144 -10.94 -1.67 3.87
N ILE A 145 -11.81 -1.21 2.96
CA ILE A 145 -12.42 0.12 3.04
C ILE A 145 -13.24 0.28 4.33
N VAL A 146 -14.07 -0.72 4.64
CA VAL A 146 -14.89 -0.71 5.86
C VAL A 146 -14.02 -0.71 7.10
N ALA A 147 -12.93 -1.49 7.14
CA ALA A 147 -12.01 -1.53 8.27
C ALA A 147 -11.33 -0.16 8.51
N ILE A 148 -10.87 0.51 7.45
CA ILE A 148 -10.28 1.86 7.55
C ILE A 148 -11.30 2.87 8.08
N LEU A 149 -12.51 2.89 7.52
CA LEU A 149 -13.56 3.82 7.94
C LEU A 149 -14.02 3.57 9.38
N LEU A 150 -14.21 2.31 9.77
CA LEU A 150 -14.57 1.95 11.14
C LEU A 150 -13.46 2.29 12.12
N SER A 151 -12.20 2.03 11.78
CA SER A 151 -11.05 2.41 12.61
C SER A 151 -11.02 3.93 12.83
N PHE A 152 -11.22 4.71 11.77
CA PHE A 152 -11.27 6.16 11.86
C PHE A 152 -12.44 6.66 12.73
N LEU A 153 -13.62 6.07 12.57
CA LEU A 153 -14.80 6.40 13.38
C LEU A 153 -14.62 6.04 14.86
N ILE A 154 -14.08 4.85 15.17
CA ILE A 154 -13.81 4.41 16.53
C ILE A 154 -12.80 5.35 17.20
N THR A 155 -11.74 5.73 16.48
CA THR A 155 -10.77 6.72 16.93
C THR A 155 -11.43 8.06 17.27
N LEU A 156 -12.29 8.57 16.38
CA LEU A 156 -13.06 9.81 16.59
C LEU A 156 -13.89 9.76 17.88
N VAL A 157 -14.66 8.68 18.05
CA VAL A 157 -15.51 8.47 19.22
C VAL A 157 -14.65 8.38 20.49
N TYR A 158 -13.60 7.58 20.47
CA TYR A 158 -12.68 7.43 21.61
C TYR A 158 -12.09 8.79 22.03
N LEU A 159 -11.57 9.56 21.08
CA LEU A 159 -10.98 10.87 21.35
C LEU A 159 -12.00 11.88 21.88
N SER A 160 -13.24 11.83 21.37
CA SER A 160 -14.32 12.71 21.84
C SER A 160 -14.73 12.46 23.30
N ILE A 161 -14.62 11.21 23.77
CA ILE A 161 -14.91 10.84 25.17
C ILE A 161 -13.71 11.14 26.07
N ARG A 162 -12.50 10.88 25.57
CA ARG A 162 -11.25 11.00 26.33
C ARG A 162 -10.79 12.44 26.52
N PHE A 163 -11.03 13.31 25.54
CA PHE A 163 -10.52 14.68 25.48
C PHE A 163 -11.63 15.72 25.28
N GLU A 164 -11.34 16.99 25.61
CA GLU A 164 -12.21 18.09 25.22
C GLU A 164 -12.27 18.21 23.69
N TRP A 165 -13.42 18.65 23.16
CA TRP A 165 -13.71 18.72 21.72
C TRP A 165 -12.61 19.38 20.87
N ARG A 166 -11.91 20.38 21.43
CA ARG A 166 -10.80 21.08 20.76
C ARG A 166 -9.61 20.16 20.51
N PHE A 167 -9.22 19.36 21.51
CA PHE A 167 -8.14 18.37 21.39
C PHE A 167 -8.59 17.20 20.52
N ALA A 168 -9.83 16.73 20.66
CA ALA A 168 -10.35 15.67 19.81
C ALA A 168 -10.28 16.04 18.32
N THR A 169 -10.70 17.25 17.95
CA THR A 169 -10.63 17.74 16.57
C THR A 169 -9.19 17.85 16.07
N ALA A 170 -8.27 18.37 16.90
CA ALA A 170 -6.86 18.47 16.54
C ALA A 170 -6.21 17.11 16.31
N ALA A 171 -6.52 16.12 17.16
CA ALA A 171 -6.03 14.75 17.01
C ALA A 171 -6.55 14.10 15.73
N VAL A 172 -7.82 14.31 15.38
CA VAL A 172 -8.39 13.78 14.13
C VAL A 172 -7.70 14.36 12.91
N ILE A 173 -7.44 15.67 12.89
CA ILE A 173 -6.73 16.32 11.79
C ILE A 173 -5.29 15.78 11.70
N ALA A 174 -4.62 15.62 12.85
CA ALA A 174 -3.29 15.02 12.90
C ALA A 174 -3.31 13.58 12.35
N THR A 175 -4.16 12.70 12.86
CA THR A 175 -4.22 11.33 12.39
C THR A 175 -4.66 11.21 10.91
N SER A 176 -5.51 12.12 10.43
CA SER A 176 -5.91 12.18 9.01
C SER A 176 -4.74 12.51 8.10
N HIS A 177 -3.91 13.50 8.48
CA HIS A 177 -2.80 13.91 7.62
C HIS A 177 -1.76 12.78 7.49
N ASP A 178 -1.53 11.98 8.52
CA ASP A 178 -0.63 10.82 8.47
C ASP A 178 -1.10 9.77 7.45
N VAL A 179 -2.41 9.48 7.44
CA VAL A 179 -3.03 8.58 6.46
C VAL A 179 -2.86 9.12 5.05
N PHE A 180 -3.23 10.38 4.82
CA PHE A 180 -3.14 10.96 3.48
C PHE A 180 -1.70 11.08 3.00
N THR A 181 -0.76 11.41 3.88
CA THR A 181 0.68 11.48 3.56
C THR A 181 1.20 10.09 3.18
N THR A 182 0.80 9.05 3.91
CA THR A 182 1.19 7.67 3.61
C THR A 182 0.64 7.22 2.26
N ILE A 183 -0.64 7.49 1.97
CA ILE A 183 -1.27 7.16 0.68
C ILE A 183 -0.61 7.95 -0.47
N ALA A 184 -0.34 9.24 -0.27
CA ALA A 184 0.37 10.08 -1.22
C ALA A 184 1.75 9.52 -1.53
N PHE A 185 2.51 9.14 -0.51
CA PHE A 185 3.82 8.53 -0.66
C PHE A 185 3.77 7.22 -1.47
N LEU A 186 2.88 6.30 -1.10
CA LEU A 186 2.70 5.03 -1.82
C LEU A 186 2.38 5.27 -3.30
N LYS A 187 1.49 6.23 -3.58
CA LYS A 187 1.09 6.57 -4.94
C LYS A 187 2.23 7.17 -5.75
N LEU A 188 2.98 8.12 -5.19
CA LEU A 188 4.09 8.79 -5.86
C LEU A 188 5.26 7.84 -6.13
N MET A 189 5.49 6.87 -5.25
CA MET A 189 6.53 5.84 -5.41
C MET A 189 6.06 4.65 -6.26
N HIS A 190 4.84 4.71 -6.82
CA HIS A 190 4.24 3.61 -7.59
C HIS A 190 4.18 2.28 -6.83
N LEU A 191 4.17 2.34 -5.51
CA LEU A 191 4.10 1.17 -4.64
C LEU A 191 2.69 0.57 -4.71
N GLU A 192 2.66 -0.75 -4.65
CA GLU A 192 1.43 -1.50 -4.68
C GLU A 192 0.68 -1.40 -3.34
N ILE A 193 -0.64 -1.21 -3.42
CA ILE A 193 -1.54 -1.27 -2.29
C ILE A 193 -2.09 -2.69 -2.18
N SER A 194 -1.60 -3.42 -1.17
CA SER A 194 -2.06 -4.76 -0.77
C SER A 194 -2.77 -4.75 0.58
N LEU A 195 -3.35 -5.87 0.98
CA LEU A 195 -3.89 -6.05 2.33
C LEU A 195 -2.82 -5.85 3.41
N THR A 196 -1.57 -6.23 3.13
CA THR A 196 -0.43 -5.97 4.03
C THR A 196 -0.19 -4.48 4.20
N VAL A 197 -0.28 -3.70 3.11
CA VAL A 197 -0.15 -2.24 3.16
C VAL A 197 -1.31 -1.61 3.92
N VAL A 198 -2.54 -2.11 3.75
CA VAL A 198 -3.70 -1.66 4.53
C VAL A 198 -3.51 -1.95 6.02
N ALA A 199 -3.02 -3.15 6.39
CA ALA A 199 -2.72 -3.50 7.78
C ALA A 199 -1.63 -2.60 8.37
N GLY A 200 -0.58 -2.30 7.60
CA GLY A 200 0.46 -1.35 7.96
C GLY A 200 -0.08 0.07 8.18
N LEU A 201 -0.98 0.54 7.31
CA LEU A 201 -1.64 1.83 7.46
C LEU A 201 -2.48 1.91 8.75
N LEU A 202 -3.22 0.85 9.09
CA LEU A 202 -3.95 0.76 10.36
C LEU A 202 -3.01 0.75 11.58
N THR A 203 -1.81 0.19 11.43
CA THR A 203 -0.78 0.20 12.48
C THR A 203 -0.20 1.60 12.67
N VAL A 204 0.14 2.30 11.58
CA VAL A 204 0.59 3.71 11.62
C VAL A 204 -0.46 4.59 12.28
N LEU A 205 -1.74 4.39 11.95
CA LEU A 205 -2.86 5.07 12.59
C LEU A 205 -2.86 4.90 14.12
N GLY A 206 -2.66 3.67 14.61
CA GLY A 206 -2.61 3.39 16.04
C GLY A 206 -1.42 4.06 16.75
N TYR A 207 -0.23 4.00 16.15
CA TYR A 207 0.97 4.62 16.71
C TYR A 207 0.90 6.16 16.70
N SER A 208 0.48 6.76 15.58
CA SER A 208 0.28 8.21 15.46
C SER A 208 -0.70 8.74 16.51
N LEU A 209 -1.80 8.02 16.71
CA LEU A 209 -2.78 8.35 17.74
C LEU A 209 -2.19 8.25 19.14
N ASN A 210 -1.44 7.18 19.44
CA ASN A 210 -0.78 7.03 20.73
C ASN A 210 0.18 8.20 21.04
N ASP A 211 0.97 8.63 20.07
CA ASP A 211 1.88 9.76 20.23
C ASP A 211 1.11 11.07 20.47
N THR A 212 0.03 11.28 19.73
CA THR A 212 -0.84 12.45 19.90
C THR A 212 -1.45 12.51 21.31
N ILE A 213 -1.88 11.36 21.85
CA ILE A 213 -2.44 11.26 23.20
C ILE A 213 -1.40 11.65 24.25
N ILE A 214 -0.18 11.11 24.16
CA ILE A 214 0.88 11.38 25.13
C ILE A 214 1.22 12.88 25.14
N ILE A 215 1.33 13.49 23.96
CA ILE A 215 1.61 14.93 23.85
C ILE A 215 0.45 15.75 24.43
N PHE A 216 -0.79 15.41 24.11
CA PHE A 216 -1.96 16.17 24.59
C PHE A 216 -2.16 16.05 26.10
N ASP A 217 -1.96 14.86 26.68
CA ASP A 217 -1.99 14.68 28.12
C ASP A 217 -0.91 15.54 28.81
N ARG A 218 0.30 15.61 28.24
CA ARG A 218 1.37 16.44 28.79
C ARG A 218 1.08 17.94 28.69
N VAL A 219 0.55 18.40 27.55
CA VAL A 219 0.12 19.80 27.38
C VAL A 219 -0.94 20.16 28.43
N ARG A 220 -1.92 19.28 28.64
CA ARG A 220 -2.99 19.50 29.61
C ARG A 220 -2.50 19.46 31.06
N GLU A 221 -1.55 18.61 31.39
CA GLU A 221 -0.88 18.58 32.70
C GLU A 221 -0.18 19.91 32.98
N ASN A 222 0.57 20.44 32.01
CA ASN A 222 1.29 21.71 32.14
C ASN A 222 0.33 22.91 32.27
N LEU A 223 -0.78 22.92 31.52
CA LEU A 223 -1.82 23.96 31.62
C LEU A 223 -2.56 23.98 32.96
N ARG A 224 -2.55 22.88 33.72
CA ARG A 224 -3.13 22.80 35.07
C ARG A 224 -2.17 23.23 36.18
N LYS A 225 -0.86 23.23 35.89
CA LYS A 225 0.21 23.58 36.84
C LYS A 225 0.59 25.06 36.77
N GLY A 226 0.30 25.74 35.66
CA GLY A 226 0.37 27.20 35.52
C GLY A 226 -0.96 27.85 35.87
#